data_AF-A0A7X9GH18-F1
#
_entry.id   AF-A0A7X9GH18-F1
#
_cell.length_a   1.000
_cell.length_b   1.000
_cell.length_c   1.000
_cell.angle_alpha   90.00
_cell.angle_beta   90.00
_cell.angle_gamma   90.00
#
_symmetry.space_group_name_H-M   'P 1'
#
loop_
_entity.id
_entity.type
_entity.pdbx_description
1 polymer ?
#
loop_
_entity_poly.entity_id
_entity_poly.type
_entity_poly.pdbx_seq_one_letter_code
_entity_poly.pdbx_strand_id
1 'polypeptide(L)'
;IICHSPLLLNLDAKDGIHAANLSLFFPQGQEKFSVFHFDENETIENALSVIEFYSTNGFTVCLENFYQDKSKDAFIQNFHNYLALIEAAQEKKYKIIPVLDFPRLFIEPIAEAVDALAYTELLLDKLAKTTKNLILHLIDFSKSSQKREEWLPFMAGIMPYEKIFDLLKKYNFTIISAVLEYENKEIGRQSFQALSESLDKLVSNKS
;
A
#
# COMPACT_ATOMS: atom_id res chain seq x y z
N ILE A 1 -11.88 9.73 4.55
CA ILE A 1 -10.93 10.41 3.65
C ILE A 1 -9.59 9.78 3.92
N ILE A 2 -8.80 9.54 2.88
CA ILE A 2 -7.41 9.10 2.99
C ILE A 2 -6.60 10.19 2.29
N CYS A 3 -5.60 10.74 2.96
CA CYS A 3 -4.71 11.73 2.37
C CYS A 3 -3.36 11.09 2.12
N HIS A 4 -2.84 11.23 0.91
CA HIS A 4 -1.49 10.80 0.59
C HIS A 4 -0.51 11.91 0.93
N SER A 5 0.41 11.66 1.87
CA SER A 5 1.49 12.59 2.18
C SER A 5 2.50 12.61 1.02
N PRO A 6 3.01 13.77 0.61
CA PRO A 6 4.12 13.85 -0.33
C PRO A 6 5.46 13.43 0.29
N LEU A 7 5.51 13.16 1.59
CA LEU A 7 6.73 12.83 2.32
C LEU A 7 6.87 11.31 2.47
N LEU A 8 8.12 10.84 2.52
CA LEU A 8 8.44 9.49 2.96
C LEU A 8 8.28 9.39 4.49
N LEU A 9 8.16 8.18 5.03
CA LEU A 9 8.08 7.96 6.48
C LEU A 9 9.46 8.07 7.15
N ASN A 10 9.98 9.29 7.25
CA ASN A 10 11.28 9.61 7.85
C ASN A 10 11.23 10.83 8.77
N LEU A 11 12.34 11.17 9.42
CA LEU A 11 12.38 12.29 10.37
C LEU A 11 11.94 13.65 9.78
N ASP A 12 12.12 13.88 8.48
CA ASP A 12 11.66 15.11 7.82
C ASP A 12 10.13 15.21 7.82
N ALA A 13 9.42 14.08 7.84
CA ALA A 13 7.97 14.04 7.97
C ALA A 13 7.49 14.38 9.38
N LYS A 14 8.37 14.44 10.39
CA LYS A 14 8.03 14.81 11.78
C LYS A 14 7.88 16.33 11.93
N ASP A 15 7.00 16.90 11.12
CA ASP A 15 6.73 18.34 11.07
C ASP A 15 5.32 18.66 11.55
N GLY A 16 5.22 19.51 12.58
CA GLY A 16 3.95 19.98 13.13
C GLY A 16 3.15 20.83 12.14
N ILE A 17 3.81 21.56 11.25
CA ILE A 17 3.13 22.36 10.22
C ILE A 17 2.48 21.43 9.20
N HIS A 18 3.21 20.40 8.76
CA HIS A 18 2.67 19.37 7.87
C HIS A 18 1.44 18.67 8.48
N ALA A 19 1.53 18.18 9.72
CA ALA A 19 0.42 17.50 10.39
C ALA A 19 -0.80 18.42 10.61
N ALA A 20 -0.57 19.70 10.91
CA ALA A 20 -1.63 20.69 11.02
C ALA A 20 -2.33 20.93 9.68
N ASN A 21 -1.56 21.10 8.60
CA ASN A 21 -2.10 21.29 7.25
C ASN A 21 -2.89 20.06 6.77
N LEU A 22 -2.36 18.85 7.00
CA LEU A 22 -3.07 17.62 6.70
C LEU A 22 -4.41 17.54 7.45
N SER A 23 -4.45 17.97 8.71
CA SER A 23 -5.68 17.94 9.51
C SER A 23 -6.82 18.77 8.93
N LEU A 24 -6.52 19.80 8.14
CA LEU A 24 -7.54 20.67 7.51
C LEU A 24 -8.38 19.94 6.45
N PHE A 25 -7.87 18.84 5.89
CA PHE A 25 -8.59 18.05 4.89
C PHE A 25 -9.60 17.07 5.50
N PHE A 26 -9.58 16.87 6.82
CA PHE A 26 -10.44 15.90 7.49
C PHE A 26 -11.63 16.59 8.17
N PRO A 27 -12.87 16.19 7.84
CA PRO A 27 -14.06 16.55 8.60
C PRO A 27 -13.92 16.24 10.09
N GLN A 28 -14.53 17.07 10.92
CA GLN A 28 -14.52 16.90 12.37
C GLN A 28 -15.09 15.51 12.77
N GLY A 29 -14.38 14.81 13.64
CA GLY A 29 -14.79 13.49 14.16
C GLY A 29 -14.50 12.31 13.23
N GLN A 30 -13.97 12.54 12.03
CA GLN A 30 -13.55 11.46 11.14
C GLN A 30 -12.16 10.94 11.51
N GLU A 31 -11.95 9.62 11.42
CA GLU A 31 -10.61 9.04 11.52
C GLU A 31 -9.71 9.57 10.40
N LYS A 32 -8.50 10.03 10.78
CA LYS A 32 -7.56 10.66 9.87
C LYS A 32 -6.54 9.65 9.37
N PHE A 33 -6.71 9.14 8.16
CA PHE A 33 -5.75 8.24 7.53
C PHE A 33 -4.74 9.04 6.69
N SER A 34 -3.45 8.90 7.00
CA SER A 34 -2.38 9.54 6.24
C SER A 34 -1.45 8.48 5.66
N VAL A 35 -1.38 8.39 4.34
CA VAL A 35 -0.48 7.49 3.62
C VAL A 35 0.90 8.10 3.55
N PHE A 36 1.92 7.32 3.92
CA PHE A 36 3.33 7.61 3.72
C PHE A 36 3.96 6.46 2.95
N HIS A 37 4.85 6.80 2.02
CA HIS A 37 5.73 5.81 1.42
C HIS A 37 6.76 5.33 2.45
N PHE A 38 7.07 4.04 2.43
CA PHE A 38 8.24 3.50 3.10
C PHE A 38 9.52 4.20 2.63
N ASP A 39 10.42 4.50 3.57
CA ASP A 39 11.75 5.05 3.28
C ASP A 39 12.82 3.97 3.51
N GLU A 40 13.52 3.61 2.44
CA GLU A 40 14.57 2.59 2.44
C GLU A 40 15.85 3.05 3.17
N ASN A 41 16.04 4.36 3.32
CA ASN A 41 17.23 4.94 3.94
C ASN A 41 17.02 5.29 5.41
N GLU A 42 15.82 5.08 5.93
CA GLU A 42 15.48 5.43 7.31
C GLU A 42 15.61 4.23 8.24
N THR A 43 16.03 4.50 9.48
CA THR A 43 16.07 3.47 10.51
C THR A 43 14.66 3.16 11.05
N ILE A 44 14.43 1.91 11.48
CA ILE A 44 13.16 1.51 12.10
C ILE A 44 12.83 2.41 13.31
N GLU A 45 13.82 2.76 14.13
CA GLU A 45 13.61 3.61 15.32
C GLU A 45 13.08 5.01 14.94
N ASN A 46 13.70 5.64 13.94
CA ASN A 46 13.27 6.95 13.47
C ASN A 46 11.87 6.88 12.85
N ALA A 47 11.60 5.90 11.98
CA ALA A 47 10.30 5.69 11.37
C ALA A 47 9.20 5.46 12.43
N LEU A 48 9.48 4.67 13.48
CA LEU A 48 8.58 4.49 14.62
C LEU A 48 8.32 5.80 15.36
N SER A 49 9.33 6.65 15.52
CA SER A 49 9.16 7.97 16.17
C SER A 49 8.25 8.91 15.37
N VAL A 50 8.22 8.76 14.04
CA VAL A 50 7.32 9.49 13.13
C VAL A 50 5.90 8.94 13.27
N ILE A 51 5.75 7.61 13.29
CA ILE A 51 4.45 6.95 13.53
C ILE A 51 3.84 7.42 14.86
N GLU A 52 4.62 7.44 15.93
CA GLU A 52 4.21 7.93 17.24
C GLU A 52 3.76 9.39 17.20
N PHE A 53 4.53 10.24 16.51
CA PHE A 53 4.21 11.65 16.34
C PHE A 53 2.85 11.85 15.66
N TYR A 54 2.61 11.19 14.52
CA TYR A 54 1.32 11.29 13.82
C TYR A 54 0.17 10.68 14.63
N SER A 55 0.42 9.56 15.31
CA SER A 55 -0.56 8.93 16.22
C SER A 55 -0.99 9.89 17.33
N THR A 56 -0.04 10.61 17.93
CA THR A 56 -0.31 11.63 18.97
C THR A 56 -1.08 12.82 18.43
N ASN A 57 -0.95 13.13 17.13
CA ASN A 57 -1.72 14.16 16.44
C ASN A 57 -3.06 13.65 15.88
N GLY A 58 -3.49 12.45 16.28
CA GLY A 58 -4.80 11.88 15.93
C GLY A 58 -4.88 11.30 14.53
N PHE A 59 -3.74 10.95 13.92
CA PHE A 59 -3.69 10.25 12.64
C PHE A 59 -3.44 8.75 12.83
N THR A 60 -4.08 7.94 11.99
CA THR A 60 -3.65 6.57 11.73
C THR A 60 -2.68 6.61 10.56
N VAL A 61 -1.44 6.19 10.80
CA VAL A 61 -0.43 6.08 9.74
C VAL A 61 -0.75 4.89 8.85
N CYS A 62 -0.82 5.16 7.56
CA CYS A 62 -0.99 4.18 6.51
C CYS A 62 0.36 4.03 5.78
N LEU A 63 0.98 2.85 5.84
CA LEU A 63 2.34 2.67 5.32
C LEU A 63 2.34 1.90 4.01
N GLU A 64 2.74 2.57 2.94
CA GLU A 64 2.81 2.03 1.60
C GLU A 64 4.15 1.36 1.32
N ASN A 65 4.11 0.17 0.71
CA ASN A 65 5.32 -0.46 0.20
C ASN A 65 5.86 0.35 -1.00
N PHE A 66 7.02 0.96 -0.80
CA PHE A 66 7.64 1.80 -1.82
C PHE A 66 9.12 1.44 -1.91
N TYR A 67 9.53 0.94 -3.09
CA TYR A 67 10.90 0.48 -3.32
C TYR A 67 11.58 1.36 -4.37
N GLN A 68 12.56 2.17 -3.95
CA GLN A 68 13.25 3.13 -4.82
C GLN A 68 14.42 2.44 -5.53
N ASP A 69 15.25 1.73 -4.78
CA ASP A 69 16.29 0.88 -5.33
C ASP A 69 15.70 -0.47 -5.74
N LYS A 70 15.64 -0.69 -7.05
CA LYS A 70 15.05 -1.87 -7.65
C LYS A 70 16.07 -2.99 -7.91
N SER A 71 17.33 -2.83 -7.50
CA SER A 71 18.29 -3.92 -7.55
C SER A 71 17.83 -5.09 -6.67
N LYS A 72 18.17 -6.32 -7.06
CA LYS A 72 17.69 -7.52 -6.38
C LYS A 72 17.96 -7.50 -4.87
N ASP A 73 19.21 -7.22 -4.49
CA ASP A 73 19.64 -7.28 -3.10
C ASP A 73 19.00 -6.17 -2.27
N ALA A 74 18.92 -4.94 -2.82
CA ALA A 74 18.24 -3.83 -2.16
C ALA A 74 16.75 -4.10 -1.99
N PHE A 75 16.06 -4.57 -3.04
CA PHE A 75 14.65 -4.95 -2.96
C PHE A 75 14.40 -5.99 -1.87
N ILE A 76 15.18 -7.07 -1.82
CA ILE A 76 15.01 -8.12 -0.81
C ILE A 76 15.21 -7.56 0.60
N GLN A 77 16.27 -6.77 0.80
CA GLN A 77 16.54 -6.15 2.09
C GLN A 77 15.42 -5.19 2.51
N ASN A 78 14.96 -4.34 1.61
CA ASN A 78 13.93 -3.33 1.87
C ASN A 78 12.55 -3.95 2.06
N PHE A 79 12.25 -5.05 1.36
CA PHE A 79 11.07 -5.86 1.61
C PHE A 79 11.03 -6.39 3.06
N HIS A 80 12.17 -6.90 3.56
CA HIS A 80 12.28 -7.35 4.94
C HIS A 80 12.24 -6.19 5.95
N ASN A 81 12.87 -5.05 5.65
CA ASN A 81 12.83 -3.86 6.51
C ASN A 81 11.41 -3.30 6.64
N TYR A 82 10.65 -3.26 5.54
CA TYR A 82 9.24 -2.87 5.54
C TYR A 82 8.40 -3.75 6.49
N LEU A 83 8.54 -5.07 6.39
CA LEU A 83 7.86 -6.02 7.26
C LEU A 83 8.27 -5.85 8.73
N ALA A 84 9.58 -5.69 8.99
CA ALA A 84 10.12 -5.51 10.33
C ALA A 84 9.61 -4.20 10.98
N LEU A 85 9.47 -3.12 10.21
CA LEU A 85 8.89 -1.87 10.71
C LEU A 85 7.43 -2.05 11.14
N ILE A 86 6.61 -2.77 10.36
CA ILE A 86 5.21 -3.05 10.71
C ILE A 86 5.12 -3.91 11.97
N GLU A 87 5.94 -4.94 12.07
CA GLU A 87 6.03 -5.79 13.26
C GLU A 87 6.43 -4.97 14.50
N ALA A 88 7.48 -4.16 14.40
CA ALA A 88 7.93 -3.31 15.50
C ALA A 88 6.86 -2.27 15.91
N ALA A 89 6.12 -1.70 14.95
CA ALA A 89 5.03 -0.78 15.23
C ALA A 89 3.89 -1.47 16.01
N GLN A 90 3.56 -2.71 15.64
CA GLN A 90 2.57 -3.51 16.35
C GLN A 90 3.02 -3.88 17.77
N GLU A 91 4.29 -4.25 17.97
CA GLU A 91 4.85 -4.51 19.31
C GLU A 91 4.74 -3.28 20.23
N LYS A 92 4.95 -2.08 19.66
CA LYS A 92 4.75 -0.79 20.34
C LYS A 92 3.27 -0.40 20.48
N LYS A 93 2.34 -1.21 19.96
CA LYS A 93 0.89 -0.98 19.91
C LYS A 93 0.49 0.29 19.16
N TYR A 94 1.31 0.71 18.20
CA TYR A 94 0.92 1.77 17.28
C TYR A 94 -0.08 1.23 16.26
N LYS A 95 -1.14 1.99 16.01
CA LYS A 95 -2.12 1.64 14.97
C LYS A 95 -1.53 2.02 13.62
N ILE A 96 -1.07 1.02 12.88
CA ILE A 96 -0.57 1.15 11.52
C ILE A 96 -1.45 0.32 10.56
N ILE A 97 -1.73 0.85 9.39
CA ILE A 97 -2.47 0.14 8.33
C ILE A 97 -1.55 0.03 7.11
N PRO A 98 -1.14 -1.18 6.70
CA PRO A 98 -0.41 -1.35 5.46
C PRO A 98 -1.24 -0.93 4.26
N VAL A 99 -0.62 -0.16 3.38
CA VAL A 99 -1.11 0.15 2.04
C VAL A 99 -0.32 -0.73 1.08
N LEU A 100 -1.01 -1.58 0.33
CA LEU A 100 -0.37 -2.47 -0.63
C LEU A 100 -0.52 -1.93 -2.05
N ASP A 101 0.58 -1.38 -2.56
CA ASP A 101 0.80 -1.09 -3.97
C ASP A 101 1.42 -2.35 -4.61
N PHE A 102 0.57 -3.33 -4.94
CA PHE A 102 1.01 -4.56 -5.60
C PHE A 102 1.76 -4.31 -6.90
N PRO A 103 1.32 -3.41 -7.80
CA PRO A 103 2.05 -3.03 -9.01
C PRO A 103 3.55 -2.85 -8.81
N ARG A 104 4.00 -2.26 -7.69
CA ARG A 104 5.44 -2.08 -7.39
C ARG A 104 6.23 -3.38 -7.33
N LEU A 105 5.61 -4.50 -6.97
CA LEU A 105 6.26 -5.82 -6.96
C LEU A 105 6.40 -6.40 -8.38
N PHE A 106 5.59 -5.94 -9.32
CA PHE A 106 5.53 -6.44 -10.71
C PHE A 106 6.22 -5.51 -11.72
N ILE A 107 6.97 -4.51 -11.25
CA ILE A 107 7.73 -3.61 -12.13
C ILE A 107 9.06 -4.25 -12.54
N GLU A 108 9.49 -4.05 -13.78
CA GLU A 108 10.88 -4.26 -14.18
C GLU A 108 11.77 -3.25 -13.42
N PRO A 109 12.89 -3.63 -12.80
CA PRO A 109 13.61 -4.92 -12.78
C PRO A 109 13.27 -5.87 -11.62
N ILE A 110 12.34 -5.53 -10.72
CA ILE A 110 11.99 -6.39 -9.57
C ILE A 110 11.41 -7.72 -10.04
N ALA A 111 10.45 -7.68 -10.97
CA ALA A 111 9.80 -8.88 -11.51
C ALA A 111 10.76 -9.79 -12.31
N GLU A 112 11.90 -9.26 -12.76
CA GLU A 112 12.96 -10.05 -13.41
C GLU A 112 13.90 -10.69 -12.37
N ALA A 113 14.07 -10.04 -11.21
CA ALA A 113 14.98 -10.45 -10.17
C ALA A 113 14.40 -11.52 -9.23
N VAL A 114 13.08 -11.50 -9.01
CA VAL A 114 12.36 -12.39 -8.08
C VAL A 114 11.00 -12.81 -8.65
N ASP A 115 10.43 -13.89 -8.10
CA ASP A 115 9.04 -14.24 -8.37
C ASP A 115 8.10 -13.28 -7.59
N ALA A 116 7.57 -12.28 -8.31
CA ALA A 116 6.71 -11.24 -7.75
C ALA A 116 5.45 -11.82 -7.06
N LEU A 117 4.87 -12.91 -7.57
CA LEU A 117 3.69 -13.52 -6.96
C LEU A 117 4.06 -14.27 -5.67
N ALA A 118 5.21 -14.95 -5.64
CA ALA A 118 5.71 -15.58 -4.42
C ALA A 118 6.02 -14.54 -3.33
N TYR A 119 6.61 -13.39 -3.69
CA TYR A 119 6.82 -12.29 -2.75
C TYR A 119 5.52 -11.63 -2.30
N THR A 120 4.52 -11.56 -3.19
CA THR A 120 3.17 -11.11 -2.81
C THR A 120 2.54 -12.06 -1.79
N GLU A 121 2.63 -13.37 -1.98
CA GLU A 121 2.12 -14.34 -1.00
C GLU A 121 2.89 -14.26 0.33
N LEU A 122 4.22 -14.13 0.29
CA LEU A 122 5.05 -13.96 1.48
C LEU A 122 4.68 -12.69 2.26
N LEU A 123 4.49 -11.57 1.56
CA LEU A 123 4.05 -10.30 2.14
C LEU A 123 2.72 -10.48 2.87
N LEU A 124 1.74 -11.08 2.20
CA LEU A 124 0.41 -11.31 2.76
C LEU A 124 0.42 -12.27 3.95
N ASP A 125 1.18 -13.38 3.90
CA ASP A 125 1.33 -14.30 5.04
C ASP A 125 1.91 -13.60 6.27
N LYS A 126 2.92 -12.75 6.07
CA LYS A 126 3.58 -12.01 7.16
C LYS A 126 2.65 -10.95 7.73
N LEU A 127 2.01 -10.15 6.88
CA LEU A 127 1.04 -9.14 7.32
C LEU A 127 -0.19 -9.75 8.01
N ALA A 128 -0.61 -10.95 7.61
CA ALA A 128 -1.79 -11.61 8.19
C ALA A 128 -1.60 -11.97 9.67
N LYS A 129 -0.35 -12.01 10.15
CA LYS A 129 0.03 -12.24 11.55
C LYS A 129 0.02 -10.94 12.36
N THR A 130 0.12 -9.78 11.69
CA THR A 130 0.25 -8.48 12.34
C THR A 130 -1.02 -7.64 12.30
N THR A 131 -1.75 -7.70 11.19
CA THR A 131 -2.98 -6.94 10.97
C THR A 131 -3.95 -7.71 10.08
N LYS A 132 -5.24 -7.36 10.19
CA LYS A 132 -6.27 -7.81 9.25
C LYS A 132 -6.79 -6.70 8.35
N ASN A 133 -6.33 -5.47 8.55
CA ASN A 133 -6.81 -4.32 7.82
C ASN A 133 -5.77 -3.87 6.80
N LEU A 134 -6.19 -3.70 5.55
CA LEU A 134 -5.35 -3.23 4.45
C LEU A 134 -6.03 -2.11 3.69
N ILE A 135 -5.22 -1.26 3.07
CA ILE A 135 -5.61 -0.40 1.96
C ILE A 135 -4.91 -0.93 0.71
N LEU A 136 -5.58 -0.89 -0.44
CA LEU A 136 -4.99 -1.34 -1.71
C LEU A 136 -4.81 -0.16 -2.65
N HIS A 137 -3.65 -0.09 -3.29
CA HIS A 137 -3.43 0.73 -4.48
C HIS A 137 -3.49 -0.18 -5.71
N LEU A 138 -4.33 0.18 -6.66
CA LEU A 138 -4.70 -0.65 -7.79
C LEU A 138 -4.49 0.11 -9.10
N ILE A 139 -3.63 -0.43 -9.94
CA ILE A 139 -3.43 -0.02 -11.33
C ILE A 139 -3.07 -1.23 -12.19
N ASP A 140 -3.46 -1.25 -13.46
CA ASP A 140 -3.08 -2.31 -14.38
C ASP A 140 -2.37 -1.75 -15.60
N PHE A 141 -1.61 -2.61 -16.27
CA PHE A 141 -0.72 -2.23 -17.36
C PHE A 141 -0.47 -3.39 -18.31
N SER A 142 -0.20 -3.06 -19.56
CA SER A 142 0.08 -4.05 -20.60
C SER A 142 1.47 -4.68 -20.49
N LYS A 143 2.41 -4.03 -19.79
CA LYS A 143 3.80 -4.47 -19.65
C LYS A 143 4.40 -4.05 -18.31
N SER A 144 5.33 -4.84 -17.81
CA SER A 144 6.05 -4.63 -16.54
C SER A 144 6.94 -3.38 -16.50
N SER A 145 7.13 -2.69 -17.62
CA SER A 145 7.79 -1.38 -17.64
C SER A 145 6.93 -0.27 -16.99
N GLN A 146 5.61 -0.48 -16.88
CA GLN A 146 4.63 0.36 -16.18
C GLN A 146 4.64 1.84 -16.61
N LYS A 147 5.00 2.11 -17.86
CA LYS A 147 4.92 3.48 -18.37
C LYS A 147 3.47 3.94 -18.45
N ARG A 148 3.24 5.24 -18.32
CA ARG A 148 1.89 5.82 -18.27
C ARG A 148 1.05 5.48 -19.51
N GLU A 149 1.68 5.44 -20.67
CA GLU A 149 1.06 5.05 -21.94
C GLU A 149 0.65 3.57 -22.02
N GLU A 150 1.16 2.74 -21.10
CA GLU A 150 0.87 1.30 -21.02
C GLU A 150 -0.22 0.98 -20.00
N TRP A 151 -0.72 1.98 -19.27
CA TRP A 151 -1.80 1.80 -18.31
C TRP A 151 -3.08 1.32 -18.99
N LEU A 152 -3.68 0.31 -18.38
CA LEU A 152 -4.91 -0.31 -18.83
C LEU A 152 -5.95 -0.25 -17.72
N PRO A 153 -7.24 -0.40 -18.07
CA PRO A 153 -8.26 -0.56 -17.06
C PRO A 153 -7.93 -1.72 -16.09
N PHE A 154 -8.38 -1.60 -14.84
CA PHE A 154 -8.22 -2.65 -13.83
C PHE A 154 -8.62 -4.04 -14.35
N MET A 155 -7.76 -5.04 -14.17
CA MET A 155 -7.88 -6.43 -14.65
C MET A 155 -7.83 -6.62 -16.18
N ALA A 156 -7.49 -5.59 -16.94
CA ALA A 156 -7.31 -5.72 -18.40
C ALA A 156 -5.85 -5.94 -18.82
N GLY A 157 -4.90 -5.88 -17.88
CA GLY A 157 -3.48 -5.99 -18.15
C GLY A 157 -2.85 -7.28 -17.61
N ILE A 158 -1.58 -7.17 -17.21
CA ILE A 158 -0.78 -8.33 -16.80
C ILE A 158 -0.86 -8.62 -15.30
N MET A 159 -1.48 -7.73 -14.51
CA MET A 159 -1.56 -7.91 -13.07
C MET A 159 -2.41 -9.13 -12.71
N PRO A 160 -1.91 -10.07 -11.89
CA PRO A 160 -2.62 -11.30 -11.56
C PRO A 160 -3.66 -11.08 -10.45
N TYR A 161 -4.54 -10.08 -10.59
CA TYR A 161 -5.46 -9.64 -9.55
C TYR A 161 -6.40 -10.73 -9.03
N GLU A 162 -6.83 -11.67 -9.88
CA GLU A 162 -7.64 -12.82 -9.42
C GLU A 162 -6.90 -13.63 -8.35
N LYS A 163 -5.63 -13.97 -8.60
CA LYS A 163 -4.79 -14.69 -7.63
C LYS A 163 -4.51 -13.86 -6.39
N ILE A 164 -4.24 -12.56 -6.55
CA ILE A 164 -4.00 -11.66 -5.42
C ILE A 164 -5.25 -11.61 -4.52
N PHE A 165 -6.45 -11.50 -5.10
CA PHE A 165 -7.68 -11.46 -4.34
C PHE A 165 -8.03 -12.80 -3.69
N ASP A 166 -7.71 -13.93 -4.32
CA ASP A 166 -7.81 -15.24 -3.67
C ASP A 166 -6.88 -15.35 -2.46
N LEU A 167 -5.65 -14.82 -2.55
CA LEU A 167 -4.74 -14.74 -1.41
C LEU A 167 -5.28 -13.82 -0.29
N LEU A 168 -5.83 -12.66 -0.63
CA LEU A 168 -6.45 -11.75 0.35
C LEU A 168 -7.59 -12.44 1.11
N LYS A 169 -8.43 -13.22 0.41
CA LYS A 169 -9.48 -14.03 1.03
C LYS A 169 -8.91 -15.15 1.89
N LYS A 170 -7.92 -15.90 1.38
CA LYS A 170 -7.23 -16.99 2.11
C LYS A 170 -6.70 -16.50 3.46
N TYR A 171 -6.11 -15.30 3.51
CA TYR A 171 -5.54 -14.72 4.72
C TYR A 171 -6.55 -13.90 5.57
N ASN A 172 -7.80 -13.82 5.11
CA ASN A 172 -8.93 -13.15 5.75
C ASN A 172 -8.66 -11.66 6.05
N PHE A 173 -8.19 -10.93 5.06
CA PHE A 173 -8.01 -9.47 5.16
C PHE A 173 -9.32 -8.72 4.92
N THR A 174 -9.52 -7.68 5.72
CA THR A 174 -10.51 -6.61 5.51
C THR A 174 -9.87 -5.49 4.71
N ILE A 175 -10.43 -5.19 3.54
CA ILE A 175 -9.99 -4.06 2.72
C ILE A 175 -10.77 -2.82 3.17
N ILE A 176 -10.07 -1.87 3.81
CA ILE A 176 -10.65 -0.61 4.28
C ILE A 176 -10.96 0.30 3.09
N SER A 177 -10.07 0.31 2.10
CA SER A 177 -10.21 1.11 0.89
C SER A 177 -9.41 0.50 -0.25
N ALA A 178 -9.89 0.69 -1.47
CA ALA A 178 -9.17 0.41 -2.70
C ALA A 178 -9.08 1.72 -3.49
N VAL A 179 -7.86 2.14 -3.81
CA VAL A 179 -7.56 3.40 -4.52
C VAL A 179 -7.11 3.06 -5.93
N LEU A 180 -7.76 3.69 -6.92
CA LEU A 180 -7.42 3.54 -8.33
C LEU A 180 -6.46 4.66 -8.74
N GLU A 181 -5.23 4.31 -9.12
CA GLU A 181 -4.14 5.28 -9.29
C GLU A 181 -3.96 5.74 -10.74
N TYR A 182 -5.04 6.19 -11.38
CA TYR A 182 -5.00 6.64 -12.77
C TYR A 182 -4.99 8.17 -12.89
N GLU A 183 -4.00 8.69 -13.60
CA GLU A 183 -3.99 10.10 -14.05
C GLU A 183 -4.99 10.33 -15.19
N ASN A 184 -5.22 9.31 -16.04
CA ASN A 184 -6.21 9.39 -17.13
C ASN A 184 -7.62 9.09 -16.60
N LYS A 185 -8.50 10.09 -16.66
CA LYS A 185 -9.88 10.00 -16.16
C LYS A 185 -10.71 8.89 -16.81
N GLU A 186 -10.53 8.63 -18.11
CA GLU A 186 -11.33 7.62 -18.79
C GLU A 186 -10.90 6.21 -18.41
N ILE A 187 -9.59 5.96 -18.32
CA ILE A 187 -9.07 4.67 -17.81
C ILE A 187 -9.48 4.49 -16.35
N GLY A 188 -9.41 5.54 -15.53
CA GLY A 188 -9.88 5.50 -14.15
C GLY A 188 -11.37 5.16 -14.04
N ARG A 189 -12.22 5.71 -14.90
CA ARG A 189 -13.66 5.42 -14.94
C ARG A 189 -13.95 3.96 -15.33
N GLN A 190 -13.27 3.46 -16.36
CA GLN A 190 -13.38 2.06 -16.78
C GLN A 190 -12.90 1.11 -15.68
N SER A 191 -11.81 1.47 -15.00
CA SER A 191 -11.28 0.71 -13.86
C SER A 191 -12.23 0.68 -12.67
N PHE A 192 -12.91 1.79 -12.38
CA PHE A 192 -13.92 1.84 -11.32
C PHE A 192 -15.10 0.91 -11.59
N GLN A 193 -15.57 0.88 -12.84
CA GLN A 193 -16.61 -0.05 -13.25
C GLN A 193 -16.13 -1.51 -13.10
N ALA A 194 -14.96 -1.84 -13.65
CA ALA A 194 -14.38 -3.18 -13.56
C ALA A 194 -14.17 -3.63 -12.11
N LEU A 195 -13.67 -2.75 -11.23
CA LEU A 195 -13.49 -3.05 -9.81
C LEU A 195 -14.84 -3.33 -9.13
N SER A 196 -15.87 -2.54 -9.43
CA SER A 196 -17.20 -2.73 -8.85
C SER A 196 -17.80 -4.08 -9.22
N GLU A 197 -17.71 -4.46 -10.50
CA GLU A 197 -18.18 -5.76 -11.00
C GLU A 197 -17.39 -6.95 -10.42
N SER A 198 -16.09 -6.77 -10.18
CA SER A 198 -15.24 -7.78 -9.57
C SER A 198 -15.50 -7.92 -8.07
N LEU A 199 -15.73 -6.82 -7.33
CA LEU A 199 -16.06 -6.85 -5.91
C LEU A 199 -17.36 -7.61 -5.65
N ASP A 200 -18.38 -7.44 -6.49
CA ASP A 200 -19.62 -8.21 -6.38
C ASP A 200 -19.35 -9.72 -6.44
N LYS A 201 -18.49 -10.17 -7.35
CA LYS A 201 -18.06 -11.58 -7.46
C LYS A 201 -17.21 -12.05 -6.29
N LEU A 202 -16.42 -11.16 -5.69
CA LEU A 202 -15.54 -11.49 -4.58
C LEU A 202 -16.29 -11.57 -3.24
N VAL A 203 -17.37 -10.79 -3.08
CA VAL A 203 -18.24 -10.76 -1.88
C VAL A 203 -19.35 -11.81 -1.96
N SER A 204 -19.79 -12.22 -3.16
CA SER A 204 -20.87 -13.18 -3.36
C SER A 204 -20.52 -14.64 -3.05
N ASN A 205 -19.24 -14.99 -2.82
CA ASN A 205 -18.84 -16.34 -2.39
C ASN A 205 -19.01 -16.56 -0.87
N LYS A 206 -20.13 -16.09 -0.33
CA LYS A 206 -20.74 -16.68 0.87
C LYS A 206 -21.73 -17.74 0.40
N SER A 207 -21.24 -18.94 0.10
CA SER A 207 -22.06 -20.14 -0.08
C SER A 207 -21.53 -21.24 0.82
#